data_AF-A0A2E6C700-F1
#
_entry.id   AF-A0A2E6C700-F1
#
_cell.length_a   1.000
_cell.length_b   1.000
_cell.length_c   1.000
_cell.angle_alpha   90.00
_cell.angle_beta   90.00
_cell.angle_gamma   90.00
#
_symmetry.space_group_name_H-M   'P 1'
#
loop_
_entity.id
_entity.type
_entity.pdbx_description
1 polymer ?
#
loop_
_entity_poly.entity_id
_entity_poly.type
_entity_poly.pdbx_seq_one_letter_code
_entity_poly.pdbx_strand_id
1 'polypeptide(L)'
;MHISAKIFLIIGGLVTVVGIVGISIGASQIDDLEDSWNTFEVENGKNGTFQVVDEDGNGDTGFTFWVKGVYEDKDGNDKWDVCDNLIITITESPDVNTSWDYAEDLNGEFYEEVLPWKGCAVSEDNKNIDREEKGLVKVGRACYGCFSGNFSFESNTNVWVTNDDVIGKKVIEDGVGLFLGFAGGFGGICCGVIFLIIGGILALTIKDNKNQAMMFMPPADNQMLAAQTAVNPNQTHMSQPDFGNPPQGGL
;
A
#
# COMPACT_ATOMS: atom_id res chain seq x y z
N MET A 1 7.29 44.62 11.81
CA MET A 1 7.05 43.15 11.73
C MET A 1 8.10 42.39 12.54
N HIS A 2 7.69 41.68 13.59
CA HIS A 2 8.58 40.89 14.47
C HIS A 2 9.27 39.75 13.69
N ILE A 3 10.54 39.48 14.00
CA ILE A 3 11.34 38.42 13.35
C ILE A 3 10.60 37.08 13.37
N SER A 4 9.95 36.75 14.49
CA SER A 4 9.18 35.50 14.63
C SER A 4 7.98 35.41 13.69
N ALA A 5 7.21 36.49 13.50
CA ALA A 5 6.05 36.47 12.60
C ALA A 5 6.47 36.28 11.14
N LYS A 6 7.60 36.87 10.72
CA LYS A 6 8.18 36.64 9.40
C LYS A 6 8.61 35.18 9.21
N ILE A 7 9.27 34.60 10.21
CA ILE A 7 9.74 33.21 10.16
C ILE A 7 8.56 32.25 10.02
N PHE A 8 7.49 32.41 10.82
CA PHE A 8 6.31 31.54 10.75
C PHE A 8 5.55 31.68 9.43
N LEU A 9 5.43 32.90 8.88
CA LEU A 9 4.80 33.11 7.58
C LEU A 9 5.62 32.51 6.43
N ILE A 10 6.95 32.64 6.46
CA ILE A 10 7.82 32.08 5.42
C ILE A 10 7.79 30.54 5.47
N ILE A 11 7.92 29.96 6.67
CA ILE A 11 7.87 28.49 6.84
C ILE A 11 6.48 27.96 6.47
N GLY A 12 5.40 28.58 6.96
CA GLY A 12 4.05 28.20 6.60
C GLY A 12 3.79 28.28 5.10
N GLY A 13 4.28 29.34 4.44
CA GLY A 13 4.19 29.49 2.99
C GLY A 13 4.93 28.40 2.23
N LEU A 14 6.19 28.12 2.62
CA LEU A 14 7.00 27.07 1.99
C LEU A 14 6.37 25.68 2.17
N VAL A 15 5.95 25.34 3.39
CA VAL A 15 5.32 24.04 3.68
C VAL A 15 3.99 23.88 2.94
N THR A 16 3.21 24.95 2.79
CA THR A 16 1.96 24.93 2.02
C THR A 16 2.24 24.74 0.52
N VAL A 17 3.24 25.43 -0.04
CA VAL A 17 3.63 25.26 -1.45
C VAL A 17 4.11 23.83 -1.73
N VAL A 18 4.95 23.27 -0.85
CA VAL A 18 5.38 21.87 -0.94
C VAL A 18 4.17 20.92 -0.86
N GLY A 19 3.22 21.20 0.03
CA GLY A 19 1.98 20.41 0.14
C GLY A 19 1.14 20.44 -1.15
N ILE A 20 0.95 21.61 -1.76
CA ILE A 20 0.20 21.74 -3.02
C ILE A 20 0.88 20.97 -4.16
N VAL A 21 2.21 21.10 -4.27
CA VAL A 21 3.00 20.36 -5.27
C VAL A 21 2.88 18.85 -5.03
N GLY A 22 2.98 18.40 -3.78
CA GLY A 22 2.82 16.99 -3.41
C GLY A 22 1.47 16.41 -3.80
N ILE A 23 0.37 17.15 -3.56
CA ILE A 23 -0.97 16.73 -4.00
C ILE A 23 -1.06 16.67 -5.51
N SER A 24 -0.50 17.64 -6.25
CA SER A 24 -0.56 17.61 -7.72
C SER A 24 0.15 16.40 -8.32
N ILE A 25 1.26 15.96 -7.72
CA ILE A 25 2.00 14.75 -8.13
C ILE A 25 1.27 13.47 -7.69
N GLY A 26 0.62 13.48 -6.54
CA GLY A 26 -0.20 12.35 -6.10
C GLY A 26 -1.48 12.20 -6.93
N ALA A 27 -2.08 13.30 -7.38
CA ALA A 27 -3.30 13.29 -8.19
C ALA A 27 -3.04 12.71 -9.59
N SER A 28 -1.94 13.07 -10.25
CA SER A 28 -1.63 12.51 -11.58
C SER A 28 -1.41 11.00 -11.55
N GLN A 29 -0.88 10.47 -10.45
CA GLN A 29 -0.69 9.02 -10.29
C GLN A 29 -2.00 8.27 -10.05
N ILE A 30 -3.05 8.94 -9.55
CA ILE A 30 -4.39 8.34 -9.49
C ILE A 30 -4.94 8.16 -10.90
N ASP A 31 -4.78 9.16 -11.76
CA ASP A 31 -5.23 9.09 -13.15
C ASP A 31 -4.48 7.97 -13.90
N ASP A 32 -3.16 7.86 -13.72
CA ASP A 32 -2.34 6.80 -14.35
C ASP A 32 -2.71 5.39 -13.85
N LEU A 33 -3.07 5.25 -12.57
CA LEU A 33 -3.62 4.02 -12.02
C LEU A 33 -4.99 3.72 -12.63
N GLU A 34 -5.91 4.69 -12.62
CA GLU A 34 -7.25 4.51 -13.19
C GLU A 34 -7.18 4.04 -14.65
N ASP A 35 -6.32 4.65 -15.47
CA ASP A 35 -6.10 4.26 -16.87
C ASP A 35 -5.60 2.80 -16.98
N SER A 36 -4.65 2.41 -16.13
CA SER A 36 -4.16 1.03 -16.12
C SER A 36 -5.20 0.02 -15.67
N TRP A 37 -5.97 0.36 -14.64
CA TRP A 37 -7.09 -0.46 -14.19
C TRP A 37 -8.15 -0.55 -15.28
N ASN A 38 -8.26 0.42 -16.18
CA ASN A 38 -9.22 0.43 -17.27
C ASN A 38 -8.70 -0.16 -18.59
N THR A 39 -7.43 -0.54 -18.66
CA THR A 39 -6.81 -1.12 -19.85
C THR A 39 -7.12 -2.61 -19.97
N PHE A 40 -7.50 -3.04 -21.17
CA PHE A 40 -7.75 -4.44 -21.51
C PHE A 40 -6.82 -4.87 -22.65
N GLU A 41 -6.25 -6.07 -22.54
CA GLU A 41 -5.53 -6.72 -23.64
C GLU A 41 -6.50 -7.08 -24.78
N VAL A 42 -7.71 -7.46 -24.40
CA VAL A 42 -8.82 -7.71 -25.32
C VAL A 42 -10.06 -7.05 -24.75
N GLU A 43 -10.69 -6.18 -25.53
CA GLU A 43 -11.95 -5.53 -25.17
C GLU A 43 -13.09 -6.09 -26.04
N ASN A 44 -14.07 -6.74 -25.42
CA ASN A 44 -15.26 -7.25 -26.11
C ASN A 44 -14.94 -8.20 -27.29
N GLY A 45 -13.95 -9.09 -27.10
CA GLY A 45 -13.45 -10.00 -28.13
C GLY A 45 -13.83 -11.46 -27.85
N LYS A 46 -13.82 -12.30 -28.88
CA LYS A 46 -14.01 -13.77 -28.76
C LYS A 46 -12.71 -14.56 -28.89
N ASN A 47 -11.63 -13.90 -29.24
CA ASN A 47 -10.30 -14.45 -29.32
C ASN A 47 -9.31 -13.32 -29.11
N GLY A 48 -8.06 -13.70 -28.85
CA GLY A 48 -6.96 -12.76 -28.74
C GLY A 48 -5.64 -13.51 -28.84
N THR A 49 -4.64 -12.81 -29.35
CA THR A 49 -3.24 -13.24 -29.34
C THR A 49 -2.41 -12.07 -28.88
N PHE A 50 -1.65 -12.27 -27.82
CA PHE A 50 -0.75 -11.27 -27.26
C PHE A 50 0.49 -11.94 -26.67
N GLN A 51 1.49 -11.13 -26.31
CA GLN A 51 2.76 -11.61 -25.81
C GLN A 51 2.80 -11.51 -24.29
N VAL A 52 3.11 -12.63 -23.63
CA VAL A 52 3.45 -12.67 -22.21
C VAL A 52 4.85 -12.08 -22.04
N VAL A 53 4.99 -11.12 -21.13
CA VAL A 53 6.26 -10.46 -20.84
C VAL A 53 6.67 -10.80 -19.43
N ASP A 54 7.68 -11.65 -19.31
CA ASP A 54 8.28 -12.02 -18.03
C ASP A 54 9.64 -11.31 -17.89
N GLU A 55 9.64 -10.17 -17.18
CA GLU A 55 10.82 -9.32 -17.06
C GLU A 55 11.84 -9.84 -16.05
N ASP A 56 11.39 -10.54 -15.01
CA ASP A 56 12.25 -11.03 -13.93
C ASP A 56 12.63 -12.52 -14.10
N GLY A 57 12.00 -13.22 -15.05
CA GLY A 57 12.26 -14.61 -15.36
C GLY A 57 11.63 -15.58 -14.36
N ASN A 58 10.71 -15.10 -13.51
CA ASN A 58 10.05 -15.90 -12.48
C ASN A 58 8.65 -16.35 -12.89
N GLY A 59 8.16 -15.93 -14.07
CA GLY A 59 6.82 -16.21 -14.55
C GLY A 59 5.83 -15.09 -14.25
N ASP A 60 4.85 -14.94 -15.15
CA ASP A 60 3.79 -13.94 -15.10
C ASP A 60 2.65 -14.42 -14.17
N THR A 61 1.99 -13.47 -13.49
CA THR A 61 0.81 -13.74 -12.66
C THR A 61 -0.39 -14.22 -13.49
N GLY A 62 -0.38 -13.93 -14.79
CA GLY A 62 -1.32 -14.39 -15.79
C GLY A 62 -2.35 -13.35 -16.17
N PHE A 63 -3.42 -13.84 -16.78
CA PHE A 63 -4.50 -13.02 -17.31
C PHE A 63 -5.79 -13.30 -16.58
N THR A 64 -6.53 -12.26 -16.21
CA THR A 64 -7.90 -12.39 -15.71
C THR A 64 -8.91 -12.19 -16.84
N PHE A 65 -9.87 -13.09 -16.91
CA PHE A 65 -10.98 -13.05 -17.86
C PHE A 65 -12.24 -12.52 -17.18
N TRP A 66 -12.89 -11.62 -17.89
CA TRP A 66 -14.13 -10.97 -17.47
C TRP A 66 -15.19 -11.15 -18.54
N VAL A 67 -16.45 -11.27 -18.13
CA VAL A 67 -17.61 -11.32 -19.04
C VAL A 67 -18.66 -10.32 -18.62
N LYS A 68 -19.50 -9.92 -19.56
CA LYS A 68 -20.64 -9.05 -19.25
C LYS A 68 -21.73 -9.84 -18.55
N GLY A 69 -22.12 -9.44 -17.35
CA GLY A 69 -23.09 -10.18 -16.55
C GLY A 69 -23.23 -9.66 -15.12
N VAL A 70 -23.89 -10.47 -14.30
CA VAL A 70 -24.05 -10.26 -12.86
C VAL A 70 -23.89 -11.62 -12.16
N TYR A 71 -23.45 -11.64 -10.90
CA TYR A 71 -23.44 -12.88 -10.12
C TYR A 71 -24.86 -13.22 -9.69
N GLU A 72 -25.44 -14.20 -10.37
CA GLU A 72 -26.75 -14.75 -10.10
C GLU A 72 -26.69 -16.28 -10.27
N ASP A 73 -27.51 -16.97 -9.48
CA ASP A 73 -27.73 -18.42 -9.56
C ASP A 73 -29.23 -18.61 -9.72
N LYS A 74 -29.70 -18.67 -10.97
CA LYS A 74 -31.14 -18.75 -11.27
C LYS A 74 -31.64 -20.17 -11.24
N ASP A 75 -30.79 -21.14 -11.57
CA ASP A 75 -31.18 -22.53 -11.66
C ASP A 75 -30.96 -23.31 -10.35
N GLY A 76 -30.25 -22.70 -9.38
CA GLY A 76 -30.03 -23.22 -8.04
C GLY A 76 -29.00 -24.34 -8.01
N ASN A 77 -27.99 -24.29 -8.90
CA ASN A 77 -26.98 -25.34 -9.07
C ASN A 77 -25.69 -25.09 -8.26
N ASP A 78 -25.68 -24.06 -7.39
CA ASP A 78 -24.53 -23.62 -6.58
C ASP A 78 -23.30 -23.16 -7.40
N LYS A 79 -23.48 -22.85 -8.69
CA LYS A 79 -22.49 -22.23 -9.59
C LYS A 79 -23.08 -20.94 -10.17
N TRP A 80 -22.26 -19.90 -10.34
CA TRP A 80 -22.77 -18.67 -10.93
C TRP A 80 -23.16 -18.91 -12.40
N ASP A 81 -24.37 -18.47 -12.80
CA ASP A 81 -24.93 -18.66 -14.14
C ASP A 81 -23.96 -18.20 -15.26
N VAL A 82 -23.17 -17.15 -14.97
CA VAL A 82 -22.18 -16.58 -15.89
C VAL A 82 -21.06 -17.56 -16.27
N CYS A 83 -20.84 -18.60 -15.49
CA CYS A 83 -19.84 -19.64 -15.74
C CYS A 83 -20.42 -20.91 -16.36
N ASP A 84 -21.74 -21.13 -16.34
CA ASP A 84 -22.33 -22.40 -16.78
C ASP A 84 -22.15 -22.68 -18.27
N ASN A 85 -22.27 -21.63 -19.09
CA ASN A 85 -22.16 -21.73 -20.53
C ASN A 85 -20.89 -21.08 -21.06
N LEU A 86 -19.95 -20.71 -20.19
CA LEU A 86 -18.71 -20.09 -20.59
C LEU A 86 -17.72 -21.16 -21.04
N ILE A 87 -17.25 -21.03 -22.28
CA ILE A 87 -16.16 -21.85 -22.80
C ILE A 87 -15.06 -20.90 -23.23
N ILE A 88 -13.92 -21.00 -22.56
CA ILE A 88 -12.67 -20.36 -22.93
C ILE A 88 -11.66 -21.48 -23.11
N THR A 89 -10.98 -21.48 -24.25
CA THR A 89 -9.98 -22.49 -24.61
C THR A 89 -8.69 -21.77 -24.94
N ILE A 90 -7.62 -22.15 -24.27
CA ILE A 90 -6.29 -21.64 -24.59
C ILE A 90 -5.78 -22.43 -25.79
N THR A 91 -5.42 -21.73 -26.86
CA THR A 91 -4.97 -22.35 -28.11
C THR A 91 -3.45 -22.33 -28.24
N GLU A 92 -2.79 -21.44 -27.51
CA GLU A 92 -1.34 -21.32 -27.44
C GLU A 92 -0.98 -20.74 -26.07
N SER A 93 -0.05 -21.38 -25.36
CA SER A 93 0.52 -20.88 -24.11
C SER A 93 2.03 -21.15 -24.10
N PRO A 94 2.83 -20.27 -23.45
CA PRO A 94 4.24 -20.52 -23.22
C PRO A 94 4.46 -21.56 -22.11
N ASP A 95 5.71 -21.97 -21.93
CA ASP A 95 6.11 -22.82 -20.81
C ASP A 95 5.82 -22.13 -19.47
N VAL A 96 5.53 -22.92 -18.43
CA VAL A 96 5.20 -22.44 -17.09
C VAL A 96 6.32 -22.71 -16.08
N ASN A 97 6.40 -21.86 -15.05
CA ASN A 97 7.31 -22.03 -13.93
C ASN A 97 6.81 -23.14 -12.99
N THR A 98 7.41 -24.32 -13.10
CA THR A 98 7.08 -25.49 -12.26
C THR A 98 7.45 -25.32 -10.78
N SER A 99 8.11 -24.23 -10.40
CA SER A 99 8.38 -23.91 -8.99
C SER A 99 7.19 -23.23 -8.31
N TRP A 100 6.22 -22.72 -9.08
CA TRP A 100 5.00 -22.14 -8.55
C TRP A 100 3.97 -23.24 -8.33
N ASP A 101 3.35 -23.24 -7.15
CA ASP A 101 2.30 -24.20 -6.82
C ASP A 101 1.19 -24.15 -7.87
N TYR A 102 0.75 -25.31 -8.36
CA TYR A 102 -0.31 -25.47 -9.36
C TYR A 102 -0.02 -24.95 -10.77
N ALA A 103 1.08 -24.24 -11.02
CA ALA A 103 1.40 -23.74 -12.36
C ALA A 103 1.61 -24.88 -13.36
N GLU A 104 2.31 -25.96 -12.95
CA GLU A 104 2.49 -27.17 -13.76
C GLU A 104 1.15 -27.88 -14.03
N ASP A 105 0.27 -27.97 -13.03
CA ASP A 105 -1.04 -28.63 -13.17
C ASP A 105 -2.00 -27.85 -14.08
N LEU A 106 -1.96 -26.53 -14.01
CA LEU A 106 -2.74 -25.63 -14.85
C LEU A 106 -2.15 -25.53 -16.26
N ASN A 107 -0.83 -25.66 -16.40
CA ASN A 107 -0.12 -25.64 -17.68
C ASN A 107 -0.52 -24.47 -18.61
N GLY A 108 -0.76 -23.30 -18.02
CA GLY A 108 -1.19 -22.09 -18.71
C GLY A 108 -2.63 -22.08 -19.20
N GLU A 109 -3.40 -23.14 -18.96
CA GLU A 109 -4.81 -23.25 -19.35
C GLU A 109 -5.71 -22.32 -18.55
N PHE A 110 -6.94 -22.15 -19.06
CA PHE A 110 -7.99 -21.42 -18.37
C PHE A 110 -8.54 -22.24 -17.20
N TYR A 111 -8.71 -21.59 -16.06
CA TYR A 111 -9.37 -22.15 -14.89
C TYR A 111 -10.36 -21.16 -14.29
N GLU A 112 -11.51 -21.69 -13.86
CA GLU A 112 -12.53 -20.89 -13.20
C GLU A 112 -12.01 -20.40 -11.84
N GLU A 113 -12.12 -19.10 -11.60
CA GLU A 113 -11.71 -18.46 -10.37
C GLU A 113 -12.32 -17.05 -10.28
N VAL A 114 -13.42 -16.92 -9.55
CA VAL A 114 -13.98 -15.61 -9.21
C VAL A 114 -13.09 -14.96 -8.15
N LEU A 115 -12.97 -15.58 -6.99
CA LEU A 115 -11.96 -15.26 -5.98
C LEU A 115 -10.99 -16.43 -5.77
N PRO A 116 -9.79 -16.15 -5.24
CA PRO A 116 -8.76 -17.17 -5.05
C PRO A 116 -9.31 -18.42 -4.36
N TRP A 117 -9.06 -19.58 -4.97
CA TRP A 117 -9.42 -20.91 -4.44
C TRP A 117 -10.91 -21.20 -4.31
N LYS A 118 -11.79 -20.37 -4.88
CA LYS A 118 -13.25 -20.53 -4.79
C LYS A 118 -13.94 -20.96 -6.08
N GLY A 119 -13.19 -21.01 -7.19
CA GLY A 119 -13.76 -21.33 -8.49
C GLY A 119 -14.91 -20.39 -8.85
N CYS A 120 -15.93 -20.93 -9.50
CA CYS A 120 -17.16 -20.20 -9.79
C CYS A 120 -18.36 -20.61 -8.90
N ALA A 121 -18.09 -21.04 -7.67
CA ALA A 121 -19.14 -21.44 -6.73
C ALA A 121 -19.96 -20.25 -6.21
N VAL A 122 -21.25 -20.46 -5.98
CA VAL A 122 -22.16 -19.44 -5.46
C VAL A 122 -21.88 -19.21 -3.97
N SER A 123 -21.44 -17.99 -3.66
CA SER A 123 -21.32 -17.54 -2.28
C SER A 123 -21.28 -16.01 -2.22
N GLU A 124 -21.89 -15.42 -1.19
CA GLU A 124 -21.80 -13.97 -0.97
C GLU A 124 -20.36 -13.47 -0.84
N ASP A 125 -19.47 -14.33 -0.35
CA ASP A 125 -18.04 -14.04 -0.23
C ASP A 125 -17.21 -14.53 -1.44
N ASN A 126 -17.86 -14.92 -2.55
CA ASN A 126 -17.25 -15.28 -3.83
C ASN A 126 -17.78 -14.39 -4.97
N LYS A 127 -17.64 -13.08 -4.81
CA LYS A 127 -17.99 -12.06 -5.80
C LYS A 127 -16.83 -11.09 -5.92
N ASN A 128 -16.32 -10.89 -7.14
CA ASN A 128 -15.39 -9.80 -7.43
C ASN A 128 -16.17 -8.60 -7.98
N ILE A 129 -16.09 -7.47 -7.29
CA ILE A 129 -16.84 -6.23 -7.60
C ILE A 129 -15.98 -5.15 -8.27
N ASP A 130 -14.72 -5.45 -8.61
CA ASP A 130 -13.74 -4.45 -9.06
C ASP A 130 -14.17 -3.74 -10.36
N ARG A 131 -15.07 -4.37 -11.13
CA ARG A 131 -15.55 -3.86 -12.43
C ARG A 131 -17.07 -3.89 -12.57
N GLU A 132 -17.80 -3.89 -11.45
CA GLU A 132 -19.27 -3.90 -11.46
C GLU A 132 -19.85 -2.69 -12.20
N GLU A 133 -19.20 -1.51 -12.11
CA GLU A 133 -19.63 -0.29 -12.83
C GLU A 133 -19.61 -0.44 -14.35
N LYS A 134 -18.76 -1.34 -14.88
CA LYS A 134 -18.69 -1.68 -16.31
C LYS A 134 -19.66 -2.82 -16.67
N GLY A 135 -20.36 -3.39 -15.69
CA GLY A 135 -21.19 -4.59 -15.84
C GLY A 135 -20.37 -5.83 -16.15
N LEU A 136 -19.12 -5.88 -15.69
CA LEU A 136 -18.20 -6.99 -15.89
C LEU A 136 -18.05 -7.81 -14.62
N VAL A 137 -18.08 -9.13 -14.77
CA VAL A 137 -17.84 -10.09 -13.68
C VAL A 137 -16.60 -10.92 -14.01
N LYS A 138 -15.78 -11.19 -12.99
CA LYS A 138 -14.63 -12.07 -13.11
C LYS A 138 -15.11 -13.51 -13.16
N VAL A 139 -14.58 -14.30 -14.09
CA VAL A 139 -14.97 -15.69 -14.28
C VAL A 139 -13.82 -16.67 -14.11
N GLY A 140 -12.60 -16.22 -14.35
CA GLY A 140 -11.43 -17.06 -14.20
C GLY A 140 -10.16 -16.40 -14.64
N ARG A 141 -9.10 -17.20 -14.67
CA ARG A 141 -7.75 -16.78 -15.01
C ARG A 141 -7.10 -17.81 -15.92
N ALA A 142 -6.01 -17.41 -16.57
CA ALA A 142 -5.16 -18.31 -17.33
C ALA A 142 -3.71 -17.84 -17.27
N CYS A 143 -2.80 -18.68 -17.76
CA CYS A 143 -1.37 -18.38 -17.83
C CYS A 143 -0.69 -18.12 -16.47
N TYR A 144 -1.15 -18.77 -15.40
CA TYR A 144 -0.52 -18.64 -14.09
C TYR A 144 0.90 -19.24 -14.10
N GLY A 145 1.90 -18.41 -13.84
CA GLY A 145 3.31 -18.81 -13.86
C GLY A 145 3.91 -18.93 -15.27
N CYS A 146 3.24 -18.40 -16.31
CA CYS A 146 3.76 -18.44 -17.67
C CYS A 146 5.07 -17.64 -17.84
N PHE A 147 6.06 -18.22 -18.50
CA PHE A 147 7.23 -17.48 -18.98
C PHE A 147 6.87 -16.60 -20.18
N SER A 148 7.83 -15.81 -20.66
CA SER A 148 7.62 -14.99 -21.85
C SER A 148 7.39 -15.84 -23.10
N GLY A 149 6.33 -15.50 -23.85
CA GLY A 149 6.00 -16.14 -25.12
C GLY A 149 4.63 -15.72 -25.63
N ASN A 150 4.15 -16.38 -26.69
CA ASN A 150 2.83 -16.10 -27.23
C ASN A 150 1.75 -16.76 -26.38
N PHE A 151 0.68 -16.02 -26.13
CA PHE A 151 -0.54 -16.54 -25.55
C PHE A 151 -1.71 -16.24 -26.47
N SER A 152 -2.50 -17.27 -26.78
CA SER A 152 -3.68 -17.17 -27.63
C SER A 152 -4.85 -17.94 -27.01
N PHE A 153 -6.06 -17.39 -27.16
CA PHE A 153 -7.27 -18.05 -26.68
C PHE A 153 -8.45 -17.86 -27.64
N GLU A 154 -9.45 -18.74 -27.51
CA GLU A 154 -10.77 -18.61 -28.11
C GLU A 154 -11.87 -18.74 -27.05
N SER A 155 -12.98 -18.03 -27.25
CA SER A 155 -14.15 -18.07 -26.39
C SER A 155 -15.44 -18.12 -27.20
N ASN A 156 -16.44 -18.81 -26.66
CA ASN A 156 -17.77 -18.83 -27.24
C ASN A 156 -18.54 -17.50 -27.05
N THR A 157 -18.19 -16.73 -26.02
CA THR A 157 -18.80 -15.43 -25.68
C THR A 157 -17.78 -14.30 -25.80
N ASN A 158 -18.26 -13.07 -25.72
CA ASN A 158 -17.39 -11.90 -25.71
C ASN A 158 -16.79 -11.74 -24.31
N VAL A 159 -15.47 -11.65 -24.25
CA VAL A 159 -14.67 -11.50 -23.03
C VAL A 159 -13.90 -10.19 -23.03
N TRP A 160 -13.52 -9.78 -21.83
CA TRP A 160 -12.54 -8.73 -21.57
C TRP A 160 -11.38 -9.38 -20.83
N VAL A 161 -10.16 -9.07 -21.23
CA VAL A 161 -8.96 -9.72 -20.68
C VAL A 161 -8.02 -8.66 -20.12
N THR A 162 -7.51 -8.88 -18.92
CA THR A 162 -6.56 -7.99 -18.24
C THR A 162 -5.29 -8.74 -17.90
N ASN A 163 -4.13 -8.11 -18.08
CA ASN A 163 -2.86 -8.64 -17.59
C ASN A 163 -2.68 -8.27 -16.11
N ASP A 164 -2.54 -9.27 -15.25
CA ASP A 164 -2.51 -9.08 -13.81
C ASP A 164 -1.14 -8.62 -13.30
N ASP A 165 -0.05 -8.98 -13.99
CA ASP A 165 1.31 -8.53 -13.65
C ASP A 165 1.50 -7.03 -13.93
N VAL A 166 0.97 -6.53 -15.07
CA VAL A 166 1.01 -5.10 -15.43
C VAL A 166 0.25 -4.26 -14.40
N ILE A 167 -0.98 -4.69 -14.05
CA ILE A 167 -1.80 -3.98 -13.06
C ILE A 167 -1.12 -4.04 -11.68
N GLY A 168 -0.59 -5.20 -11.28
CA GLY A 168 0.10 -5.38 -10.01
C GLY A 168 1.35 -4.51 -9.86
N LYS A 169 2.21 -4.48 -10.89
CA LYS A 169 3.41 -3.62 -10.93
C LYS A 169 3.05 -2.16 -10.80
N LYS A 170 2.06 -1.68 -11.56
CA LYS A 170 1.63 -0.27 -11.50
C LYS A 170 1.07 0.10 -10.13
N VAL A 171 0.27 -0.78 -9.51
CA VAL A 171 -0.24 -0.55 -8.15
C VAL A 171 0.89 -0.43 -7.13
N ILE A 172 1.97 -1.18 -7.28
CA ILE A 172 3.13 -1.08 -6.38
C ILE A 172 3.95 0.19 -6.66
N GLU A 173 4.26 0.46 -7.93
CA GLU A 173 5.06 1.62 -8.35
C GLU A 173 4.35 2.94 -8.03
N ASP A 174 3.11 3.09 -8.51
CA ASP A 174 2.30 4.28 -8.29
C ASP A 174 1.75 4.32 -6.87
N GLY A 175 1.59 3.18 -6.18
CA GLY A 175 1.16 3.14 -4.78
C GLY A 175 2.16 3.78 -3.82
N VAL A 176 3.46 3.64 -4.08
CA VAL A 176 4.51 4.32 -3.31
C VAL A 176 4.46 5.83 -3.56
N GLY A 177 4.35 6.25 -4.81
CA GLY A 177 4.29 7.68 -5.14
C GLY A 177 2.96 8.33 -4.75
N LEU A 178 1.85 7.59 -4.74
CA LEU A 178 0.56 8.00 -4.18
C LEU A 178 0.67 8.20 -2.67
N PHE A 179 1.25 7.24 -1.95
CA PHE A 179 1.46 7.36 -0.50
C PHE A 179 2.35 8.56 -0.17
N LEU A 180 3.47 8.74 -0.88
CA LEU A 180 4.37 9.88 -0.68
C LEU A 180 3.71 11.21 -1.07
N GLY A 181 2.96 11.24 -2.17
CA GLY A 181 2.24 12.40 -2.67
C GLY A 181 1.14 12.85 -1.71
N PHE A 182 0.31 11.93 -1.21
CA PHE A 182 -0.76 12.22 -0.26
C PHE A 182 -0.26 12.45 1.17
N ALA A 183 0.71 11.67 1.67
CA ALA A 183 1.26 11.90 3.00
C ALA A 183 2.04 13.22 3.08
N GLY A 184 2.84 13.52 2.04
CA GLY A 184 3.54 14.80 1.91
C GLY A 184 2.59 15.97 1.65
N GLY A 185 1.55 15.73 0.84
CA GLY A 185 0.56 16.74 0.45
C GLY A 185 -0.39 17.13 1.58
N PHE A 186 -1.08 16.16 2.17
CA PHE A 186 -2.04 16.37 3.26
C PHE A 186 -1.36 16.90 4.53
N GLY A 187 -0.18 16.36 4.88
CA GLY A 187 0.63 16.84 6.00
C GLY A 187 1.13 18.28 5.80
N GLY A 188 1.53 18.62 4.57
CA GLY A 188 1.98 19.97 4.21
C GLY A 188 0.88 21.02 4.23
N ILE A 189 -0.30 20.71 3.68
CA ILE A 189 -1.41 21.66 3.64
C ILE A 189 -2.04 21.86 5.02
N CYS A 190 -2.28 20.78 5.79
CA CYS A 190 -2.97 20.91 7.07
C CYS A 190 -2.12 21.67 8.10
N CYS A 191 -0.81 21.41 8.16
CA CYS A 191 0.10 22.09 9.07
C CYS A 191 0.49 23.47 8.54
N GLY A 192 0.72 23.61 7.23
CA GLY A 192 1.13 24.86 6.59
C GLY A 192 0.11 25.98 6.74
N VAL A 193 -1.19 25.66 6.55
CA VAL A 193 -2.28 26.64 6.70
C VAL A 193 -2.39 27.11 8.16
N ILE A 194 -2.20 26.23 9.14
CA ILE A 194 -2.21 26.61 10.57
C ILE A 194 -1.05 27.58 10.88
N PHE A 195 0.16 27.31 10.37
CA PHE A 195 1.29 28.23 10.55
C PHE A 195 1.08 29.58 9.86
N LEU A 196 0.42 29.60 8.69
CA LEU A 196 0.04 30.84 8.02
C LEU A 196 -1.02 31.64 8.80
N ILE A 197 -2.01 30.97 9.40
CA ILE A 197 -3.03 31.61 10.24
C ILE A 197 -2.38 32.19 11.51
N ILE A 198 -1.56 31.42 12.21
CA ILE A 198 -0.85 31.89 13.42
C ILE A 198 0.11 33.04 13.09
N GLY A 199 0.89 32.90 12.01
CA GLY A 199 1.79 33.95 11.52
C GLY A 199 1.05 35.22 11.11
N GLY A 200 -0.14 35.08 10.49
CA GLY A 200 -1.00 36.18 10.09
C GLY A 200 -1.61 36.92 11.29
N ILE A 201 -2.10 36.19 12.29
CA ILE A 201 -2.60 36.78 13.54
C ILE A 201 -1.46 37.53 14.27
N LEU A 202 -0.27 36.94 14.38
CA LEU A 202 0.90 37.60 14.98
C LEU A 202 1.35 38.84 14.20
N ALA A 203 1.21 38.82 12.86
CA ALA A 203 1.52 39.96 12.01
C ALA A 203 0.52 41.12 12.17
N LEU A 204 -0.76 40.83 12.42
CA LEU A 204 -1.82 41.85 12.56
C LEU A 204 -1.95 42.38 13.99
N THR A 205 -1.59 41.59 15.00
CA THR A 205 -1.76 41.94 16.43
C THR A 205 -0.54 42.67 17.01
N ILE A 206 0.65 42.52 16.44
CA ILE A 206 1.85 43.23 16.88
C ILE A 206 1.91 44.60 16.18
N LYS A 207 1.41 45.64 16.85
CA LYS A 207 1.73 47.03 16.51
C LYS A 207 3.23 47.26 16.74
N ASP A 208 3.93 47.79 15.74
CA ASP A 208 5.37 48.12 15.82
C ASP A 208 5.62 49.06 17.01
N ASN A 209 5.97 48.50 18.16
CA ASN A 209 6.53 49.27 19.25
C ASN A 209 8.05 49.20 19.11
N LYS A 210 8.66 50.30 18.65
CA LYS A 210 10.10 50.47 18.47
C LYS A 210 10.93 50.31 19.76
N ASN A 211 10.33 49.91 20.88
CA ASN A 211 10.98 49.83 22.18
C ASN A 211 10.57 48.54 22.91
N GLN A 212 11.23 47.42 22.63
CA GLN A 212 11.51 46.44 23.67
C GLN A 212 12.98 46.04 23.57
N ALA A 213 13.75 46.72 24.41
CA ALA A 213 15.14 46.45 24.69
C ALA A 213 15.34 44.97 25.01
N MET A 214 16.47 44.46 24.55
CA MET A 214 17.00 43.15 24.89
C MET A 214 16.88 42.95 26.41
N MET A 215 16.21 41.88 26.86
CA MET A 215 16.35 41.46 28.26
C MET A 215 17.78 40.98 28.43
N PHE A 216 18.59 41.88 28.95
CA PHE A 216 19.95 41.66 29.41
C PHE A 216 19.88 40.73 30.61
N MET A 217 20.35 39.50 30.47
CA MET A 217 20.62 38.61 31.59
C MET A 217 22.07 38.89 32.03
N PRO A 218 22.33 39.44 33.24
CA PRO A 218 23.69 39.66 33.70
C PRO A 218 24.38 38.34 34.05
N PRO A 219 25.71 38.23 33.91
CA PRO A 219 26.45 37.01 34.19
C PRO A 219 26.71 36.89 35.71
N ALA A 220 26.46 35.71 36.28
CA ALA A 220 26.97 35.35 37.60
C ALA A 220 28.07 34.31 37.42
N ASP A 221 29.29 34.84 37.29
CA ASP A 221 30.55 34.12 37.44
C ASP A 221 30.71 33.59 38.87
N ASN A 222 31.36 32.43 38.96
CA ASN A 222 32.16 31.94 40.09
C ASN A 222 31.48 31.66 41.43
N GLN A 223 31.17 30.38 41.68
CA GLN A 223 31.82 29.66 42.80
C GLN A 223 32.19 28.23 42.37
N MET A 224 33.49 27.98 42.39
CA MET A 224 34.16 26.74 41.99
C MET A 224 34.05 25.63 43.05
N LEU A 225 34.18 24.40 42.56
CA LEU A 225 34.90 23.23 43.10
C LEU A 225 35.15 23.07 44.62
N ALA A 226 34.98 21.80 45.01
CA ALA A 226 35.75 21.03 46.00
C ALA A 226 35.29 21.05 47.47
N ALA A 227 34.88 19.87 47.96
CA ALA A 227 35.68 19.14 48.95
C ALA A 227 35.15 17.70 49.13
N GLN A 228 36.00 16.73 48.80
CA GLN A 228 35.93 15.35 49.27
C GLN A 228 36.27 15.26 50.77
N THR A 229 35.66 14.26 51.43
CA THR A 229 36.17 13.43 52.56
C THR A 229 36.61 14.07 53.88
N ALA A 230 35.99 13.64 54.99
CA ALA A 230 36.70 13.24 56.23
C ALA A 230 35.83 12.43 57.23
N VAL A 231 36.20 11.15 57.41
CA VAL A 231 36.43 10.39 58.68
C VAL A 231 35.27 9.98 59.63
N ASN A 232 35.19 8.65 59.83
CA ASN A 232 34.46 7.80 60.81
C ASN A 232 35.16 7.82 62.21
N PRO A 233 34.53 7.52 63.38
CA PRO A 233 34.19 6.14 63.79
C PRO A 233 32.94 6.00 64.69
N ASN A 234 32.05 5.04 64.44
CA ASN A 234 31.75 4.06 65.49
C ASN A 234 31.06 2.79 64.97
N GLN A 235 31.57 1.67 65.45
CA GLN A 235 31.22 0.30 65.10
C GLN A 235 29.86 -0.10 65.69
N THR A 236 29.13 -0.98 64.99
CA THR A 236 28.65 -2.23 65.59
C THR A 236 28.41 -3.26 64.49
N HIS A 237 28.81 -4.47 64.84
CA HIS A 237 29.06 -5.65 64.03
C HIS A 237 27.76 -6.47 63.89
N MET A 238 27.45 -7.02 62.70
CA MET A 238 26.62 -8.22 62.61
C MET A 238 27.00 -9.07 61.41
N SER A 239 27.16 -10.36 61.72
CA SER A 239 27.85 -11.40 60.97
C SER A 239 26.97 -12.06 59.91
N GLN A 240 27.62 -12.61 58.87
CA GLN A 240 27.07 -13.32 57.72
C GLN A 240 26.38 -14.65 58.09
N PRO A 241 25.32 -15.07 57.37
CA PRO A 241 24.66 -16.35 57.60
C PRO A 241 25.42 -17.54 56.97
N ASP A 242 25.53 -18.62 57.74
CA ASP A 242 25.98 -19.95 57.35
C ASP A 242 24.74 -20.86 57.16
N PHE A 243 24.64 -21.52 56.00
CA PHE A 243 23.53 -22.38 55.64
C PHE A 243 23.95 -23.85 55.66
N GLY A 244 23.81 -24.48 56.83
CA GLY A 244 23.90 -25.92 57.00
C GLY A 244 22.53 -26.59 56.85
N ASN A 245 22.41 -27.53 55.90
CA ASN A 245 21.25 -28.41 55.65
C ASN A 245 20.81 -29.19 56.89
N PRO A 246 19.49 -29.49 57.01
CA PRO A 246 19.02 -30.90 56.93
C PRO A 246 17.54 -31.03 56.44
N PRO A 247 16.87 -32.19 56.45
CA PRO A 247 17.31 -33.59 56.30
C PRO A 247 16.58 -34.34 55.14
N GLN A 248 17.00 -35.58 54.95
CA GLN A 248 16.40 -36.66 54.17
C GLN A 248 14.90 -36.89 54.42
N GLY A 249 14.16 -37.30 53.38
CA GLY A 249 13.06 -38.27 53.53
C GLY A 249 11.79 -38.06 52.70
N GLY A 250 11.59 -38.93 51.68
CA GLY A 250 10.30 -39.35 51.07
C GLY A 250 9.60 -38.29 50.20
N LEU A 251 9.23 -38.55 48.94
CA LEU A 251 8.75 -39.74 48.24
C LEU A 251 9.17 -39.68 46.77
#